data_AF-A0A355YLP4-F1
#
_entry.id   AF-A0A355YLP4-F1
#
_cell.length_a   1.000
_cell.length_b   1.000
_cell.length_c   1.000
_cell.angle_alpha   90.00
_cell.angle_beta   90.00
_cell.angle_gamma   90.00
#
_symmetry.space_group_name_H-M   'P 1'
#
loop_
_entity.id
_entity.type
_entity.pdbx_description
1 polymer ?
#
loop_
_entity_poly.entity_id
_entity_poly.type
_entity_poly.pdbx_seq_one_letter_code
_entity_poly.pdbx_strand_id
1 'polypeptide(L)' 'MEKVSDYFGCMVFDDRVMKATLSAKVYQSLKRTMDEGVRLDPGVADAVAAAMKDWAVAHGATHYTHWF' A
#
# COMPACT_ATOMS: atom_id res chain seq x y z
N MET A 1 -24.66 -16.06 1.90
CA MET A 1 -23.52 -16.37 2.78
C MET A 1 -22.30 -15.80 2.09
N GLU A 2 -21.61 -14.85 2.72
CA GLU A 2 -20.35 -14.33 2.18
C GLU A 2 -19.31 -15.45 2.13
N LYS A 3 -18.52 -15.50 1.05
CA LYS A 3 -17.40 -16.43 0.93
C LYS A 3 -16.20 -15.80 1.63
N VAL A 4 -15.28 -16.65 2.11
CA VAL A 4 -14.01 -16.19 2.72
C VAL A 4 -13.24 -15.26 1.77
N SER A 5 -13.32 -15.50 0.47
CA SER A 5 -12.73 -14.66 -0.58
C SER A 5 -13.20 -13.20 -0.56
N ASP A 6 -14.38 -12.94 0.01
CA ASP A 6 -15.05 -11.64 -0.11
C ASP A 6 -14.51 -10.65 0.94
N TYR A 7 -14.06 -11.14 2.11
CA TYR A 7 -13.53 -10.30 3.21
C TYR A 7 -12.06 -10.56 3.54
N PHE A 8 -11.48 -11.67 3.06
CA PHE A 8 -10.06 -11.93 3.31
C PHE A 8 -9.18 -10.83 2.69
N GLY A 9 -8.35 -10.19 3.52
CA GLY A 9 -7.43 -9.14 3.08
C GLY A 9 -8.11 -7.83 2.66
N CYS A 10 -9.42 -7.64 2.93
CA CYS A 10 -10.13 -6.45 2.49
C CYS A 10 -9.63 -5.15 3.13
N MET A 11 -9.01 -5.23 4.31
CA MET A 11 -8.42 -4.11 5.05
C MET A 11 -6.88 -4.17 5.03
N VAL A 12 -6.29 -4.59 3.91
CA VAL A 12 -4.84 -4.60 3.69
C VAL A 12 -4.50 -3.79 2.45
N PHE A 13 -3.54 -2.87 2.57
CA PHE A 13 -2.95 -2.16 1.43
C PHE A 13 -1.97 -3.09 0.69
N ASP A 14 -2.53 -4.13 0.06
CA ASP A 14 -1.80 -5.21 -0.61
C ASP A 14 -1.30 -4.81 -2.02
N ASP A 15 -0.65 -5.74 -2.72
CA ASP A 15 -0.13 -5.53 -4.08
C ASP A 15 -1.20 -5.08 -5.09
N ARG A 16 -2.41 -5.63 -4.98
CA ARG A 16 -3.54 -5.25 -5.85
C ARG A 16 -3.97 -3.81 -5.57
N VAL A 17 -4.07 -3.42 -4.31
CA VAL A 17 -4.40 -2.04 -3.92
C VAL A 17 -3.28 -1.08 -4.35
N MET A 18 -2.02 -1.44 -4.12
CA MET A 18 -0.85 -0.66 -4.56
C MET A 18 -0.87 -0.43 -6.06
N LYS A 19 -1.13 -1.47 -6.86
CA LYS A 19 -1.17 -1.37 -8.32
C LYS A 19 -2.34 -0.53 -8.84
N ALA A 20 -3.45 -0.48 -8.11
CA ALA A 20 -4.62 0.33 -8.47
C ALA A 20 -4.50 1.80 -8.07
N THR A 21 -3.74 2.11 -7.01
CA THR A 21 -3.67 3.45 -6.41
C THR A 21 -2.39 4.22 -6.77
N LEU A 22 -1.27 3.53 -6.97
CA LEU A 22 0.02 4.15 -7.25
C LEU A 22 0.23 4.36 -8.75
N SER A 23 0.98 5.40 -9.11
CA SER A 23 1.48 5.53 -10.49
C SER A 23 2.38 4.35 -10.85
N ALA A 24 2.40 3.96 -12.13
CA ALA A 24 3.22 2.84 -12.61
C ALA A 24 4.69 2.97 -12.22
N LYS A 25 5.26 4.18 -12.27
CA LYS A 25 6.65 4.45 -11.87
C LYS A 25 6.89 4.20 -10.38
N VAL A 26 6.01 4.71 -9.52
CA VAL A 26 6.11 4.55 -8.06
C VAL A 26 5.96 3.08 -7.67
N TYR A 27 4.95 2.41 -8.23
CA TYR A 27 4.71 0.98 -8.01
C TYR A 27 5.92 0.13 -8.42
N GLN A 28 6.48 0.35 -9.61
CA GLN A 28 7.65 -0.40 -10.09
C GLN A 28 8.89 -0.17 -9.20
N SER A 29 9.13 1.08 -8.77
CA SER A 29 10.26 1.38 -7.90
C SER A 29 10.11 0.74 -6.51
N LEU A 30 8.90 0.76 -5.95
CA LEU A 30 8.58 0.08 -4.69
C LEU A 30 8.75 -1.43 -4.83
N LYS A 31 8.23 -2.02 -5.92
CA LYS A 31 8.32 -3.45 -6.18
C LYS A 31 9.77 -3.93 -6.30
N ARG A 32 10.61 -3.15 -7.00
CA ARG A 32 12.05 -3.40 -7.06
C ARG A 32 12.72 -3.35 -5.68
N THR A 33 12.34 -2.39 -4.85
CA THR A 33 12.84 -2.28 -3.46
C THR A 33 12.50 -3.54 -2.66
N MET A 34 11.28 -4.06 -2.78
CA MET A 34 10.84 -5.28 -2.08
C MET A 34 11.51 -6.55 -2.60
N ASP A 35 11.61 -6.69 -3.93
CA ASP A 35 12.07 -7.94 -4.56
C ASP A 35 13.61 -8.05 -4.64
N GLU A 36 14.31 -6.92 -4.82
CA GLU A 36 15.76 -6.88 -5.01
C GLU A 36 16.52 -6.35 -3.77
N GLY A 37 15.81 -5.87 -2.75
CA GLY A 37 16.43 -5.32 -1.53
C GLY A 37 17.23 -4.02 -1.76
N VAL A 38 16.96 -3.32 -2.87
CA VAL A 38 17.59 -2.02 -3.15
C VAL A 38 17.08 -0.94 -2.19
N ARG A 39 17.81 0.16 -2.07
CA ARG A 39 17.40 1.28 -1.19
C ARG A 39 16.09 1.91 -1.67
N LEU A 40 15.17 2.13 -0.73
CA LEU A 40 13.93 2.87 -1.00
C LEU A 40 14.26 4.34 -1.31
N ASP A 41 13.76 4.81 -2.45
CA ASP A 41 13.82 6.22 -2.83
C ASP A 41 12.87 7.05 -1.92
N PRO A 42 13.35 8.14 -1.31
CA PRO A 42 12.51 8.96 -0.41
C PRO A 42 11.25 9.53 -1.09
N GLY A 43 11.33 9.94 -2.36
CA GLY A 43 10.17 10.44 -3.09
C GLY A 43 9.14 9.35 -3.41
N VAL A 44 9.61 8.12 -3.62
CA VAL A 44 8.74 6.93 -3.69
C VAL A 44 8.08 6.67 -2.34
N ALA A 45 8.83 6.78 -1.24
CA ALA A 45 8.28 6.61 0.10
C ALA A 45 7.17 7.64 0.40
N ASP A 46 7.39 8.91 0.09
CA ASP A 46 6.40 9.98 0.26
C ASP A 46 5.13 9.72 -0.56
N ALA A 47 5.28 9.31 -1.82
CA ALA A 47 4.16 8.99 -2.69
C ALA A 47 3.34 7.79 -2.19
N VAL A 48 4.03 6.75 -1.70
CA VAL A 48 3.38 5.57 -1.12
C VAL A 48 2.67 5.93 0.18
N ALA A 49 3.29 6.72 1.05
CA ALA A 49 2.69 7.17 2.31
C ALA A 49 1.42 7.99 2.08
N ALA A 50 1.42 8.88 1.09
CA ALA A 50 0.23 9.65 0.71
C ALA A 50 -0.92 8.73 0.25
N ALA A 51 -0.63 7.80 -0.67
CA ALA A 51 -1.64 6.85 -1.17
C ALA A 51 -2.16 5.90 -0.07
N MET A 52 -1.28 5.40 0.79
CA MET A 52 -1.65 4.56 1.94
C MET A 52 -2.57 5.31 2.90
N LYS A 53 -2.25 6.57 3.21
CA LYS A 53 -3.07 7.42 4.08
C LYS A 53 -4.45 7.64 3.46
N ASP A 54 -4.52 8.03 2.19
CA ASP A 54 -5.80 8.30 1.51
C ASP A 54 -6.67 7.04 1.46
N TRP A 55 -6.07 5.87 1.16
CA TRP A 55 -6.76 4.59 1.22
C TRP A 55 -7.25 4.26 2.64
N ALA A 56 -6.40 4.42 3.66
CA ALA A 56 -6.77 4.10 5.03
C ALA A 56 -7.89 5.02 5.55
N VAL A 57 -7.84 6.32 5.24
CA VAL A 57 -8.89 7.29 5.58
C VAL A 57 -10.21 6.94 4.88
N ALA A 58 -10.17 6.51 3.62
CA ALA A 58 -11.37 6.02 2.92
C ALA A 58 -12.00 4.77 3.60
N HIS A 59 -11.20 4.02 4.36
CA HIS A 59 -11.63 2.88 5.17
C HIS A 59 -11.86 3.24 6.65
N GLY A 60 -11.95 4.53 6.98
CA GLY A 60 -12.29 5.02 8.32
C GLY A 60 -11.14 5.12 9.31
N ALA A 61 -9.90 4.90 8.88
CA ALA A 61 -8.74 5.07 9.74
C ALA A 61 -8.50 6.56 10.07
N THR A 62 -8.14 6.84 11.32
CA THR A 62 -7.88 8.21 11.83
C THR A 62 -6.49 8.38 12.42
N HIS A 63 -5.76 7.28 12.61
CA HIS A 63 -4.45 7.25 13.25
C HIS A 63 -3.54 6.27 12.49
N TYR A 64 -2.24 6.48 12.60
CA TYR A 64 -1.24 5.51 12.19
C TYR A 64 -0.31 5.21 13.35
N THR A 65 0.34 4.05 13.30
CA THR A 65 1.37 3.67 14.25
C THR A 65 2.43 2.82 13.55
N HIS A 66 3.65 2.85 14.06
CA HIS A 66 4.68 1.89 13.65
C HIS A 66 4.43 0.58 14.39
N TRP A 67 3.86 -0.39 13.70
CA TRP A 67 3.69 -1.75 14.21
C TRP A 67 4.96 -2.56 13.93
N PHE A 68 5.54 -3.13 14.98
CA PHE A 68 6.76 -3.94 14.95
C PHE A 68 6.62 -5.13 15.89
#